data_AF-A0A8T6RVY4-F1
#
_entry.id   AF-A0A8T6RVY4-F1
#
_cell.length_a   1.000
_cell.length_b   1.000
_cell.length_c   1.000
_cell.angle_alpha   90.00
_cell.angle_beta   90.00
_cell.angle_gamma   90.00
#
_symmetry.space_group_name_H-M   'P 1'
#
loop_
_entity.id
_entity.type
_entity.pdbx_description
1 polymer ?
#
loop_
_entity_poly.entity_id
_entity_poly.type
_entity_poly.pdbx_seq_one_letter_code
_entity_poly.pdbx_strand_id
1 'polypeptide(L)' 'MDFLKANPRGIITLEGVEYLISNNGFDPILRLLHALNDKITVSESLLLVTMDEQTLAPREMRILEKDFDQVL' A
#
# COMPACT_ATOMS: atom_id res chain seq x y z
N MET A 1 12.99 -9.74 -1.53
CA MET A 1 11.78 -10.48 -2.00
C MET A 1 11.76 -11.93 -1.50
N ASP A 2 12.68 -12.30 -0.61
CA ASP A 2 12.75 -13.67 -0.08
C ASP A 2 11.80 -13.90 1.09
N PHE A 3 11.39 -12.83 1.80
CA PHE A 3 10.44 -12.91 2.91
C PHE A 3 9.09 -13.54 2.51
N LEU A 4 8.47 -13.03 1.43
CA LEU A 4 7.18 -13.54 0.94
C LEU A 4 7.27 -14.97 0.40
N LYS A 5 8.44 -15.37 -0.13
CA LYS A 5 8.67 -16.74 -0.60
C LYS A 5 8.92 -17.71 0.56
N ALA A 6 9.56 -17.24 1.62
CA ALA A 6 9.86 -18.04 2.81
C ALA A 6 8.67 -18.15 3.78
N ASN A 7 7.71 -17.21 3.71
CA ASN A 7 6.57 -17.12 4.62
C ASN A 7 5.25 -17.06 3.85
N PRO A 8 4.66 -18.22 3.49
CA PRO A 8 3.32 -18.24 2.94
C PRO A 8 2.33 -17.60 3.93
N ARG A 9 1.49 -16.69 3.45
CA ARG A 9 0.54 -15.89 4.27
C ARG A 9 1.21 -14.93 5.26
N GLY A 10 2.37 -14.39 4.89
CA GLY A 10 3.02 -13.32 5.65
C GLY A 10 2.16 -12.05 5.70
N ILE A 11 2.36 -11.25 6.74
CA ILE A 11 1.75 -9.92 6.84
C ILE A 11 2.87 -8.89 6.65
N ILE A 12 2.65 -7.97 5.73
CA ILE A 12 3.49 -6.78 5.54
C ILE A 12 2.68 -5.59 6.02
N THR A 13 3.26 -4.78 6.90
CA THR A 13 2.65 -3.53 7.35
C THR A 13 3.45 -2.35 6.79
N LEU A 14 2.74 -1.33 6.32
CA LEU A 14 3.32 -0.07 5.85
C LEU A 14 2.63 1.08 6.58
N GLU A 15 3.37 1.71 7.49
CA GLU A 15 2.92 2.83 8.31
C GLU A 15 3.50 4.15 7.79
N GLY A 16 2.74 5.24 7.90
CA GLY A 16 3.20 6.57 7.52
C GLY A 16 3.30 6.79 6.01
N VAL A 17 2.40 6.18 5.23
CA VAL A 17 2.38 6.34 3.77
C VAL A 17 2.19 7.79 3.35
N GLU A 18 1.45 8.57 4.12
CA GLU A 18 1.27 10.00 3.96
C GLU A 18 2.59 10.78 3.97
N TYR A 19 3.56 10.35 4.78
CA TYR A 19 4.90 10.97 4.81
C TYR A 19 5.66 10.66 3.52
N LEU A 20 5.56 9.41 3.05
CA LEU A 20 6.18 9.00 1.80
C LEU A 20 5.57 9.76 0.61
N ILE A 21 4.25 9.96 0.59
CA ILE A 21 3.54 10.73 -0.43
C ILE A 21 3.96 12.21 -0.37
N SER A 22 4.02 12.79 0.83
CA SER A 22 4.42 14.18 1.03
C SER A 22 5.85 14.46 0.54
N ASN A 23 6.77 13.50 0.72
CA ASN A 23 8.17 13.67 0.35
C ASN A 23 8.51 13.26 -1.09
N ASN A 24 7.75 12.33 -1.68
CA ASN A 24 8.07 11.76 -3.00
C ASN A 24 7.01 12.06 -4.07
N GLY A 25 5.86 12.62 -3.69
CA GLY A 25 4.67 12.76 -4.53
C GLY A 25 3.79 11.51 -4.52
N PHE A 26 2.53 11.70 -4.92
CA PHE A 26 1.52 10.64 -4.91
C PHE A 26 1.80 9.53 -5.94
N ASP A 27 2.02 9.88 -7.22
CA ASP A 27 2.14 8.88 -8.29
C ASP A 27 3.29 7.87 -8.08
N PRO A 28 4.49 8.24 -7.59
CA PRO A 28 5.53 7.27 -7.27
C PRO A 28 5.13 6.29 -6.17
N ILE A 29 4.42 6.76 -5.15
CA ILE A 29 3.96 5.90 -4.05
C ILE A 29 2.81 5.01 -4.49
N LEU A 30 1.87 5.51 -5.29
CA LEU A 30 0.82 4.70 -5.89
C LEU A 30 1.41 3.52 -6.70
N ARG A 31 2.41 3.78 -7.53
CA ARG A 31 3.12 2.72 -8.27
C ARG A 31 3.82 1.72 -7.34
N LEU A 32 4.39 2.18 -6.22
CA LEU A 32 4.98 1.29 -5.23
C LEU A 32 3.92 0.38 -4.59
N LEU A 33 2.77 0.93 -4.21
CA LEU A 33 1.67 0.18 -3.61
C LEU A 33 1.14 -0.88 -4.58
N HIS A 34 0.94 -0.55 -5.86
CA HIS A 34 0.59 -1.55 -6.88
C HIS A 34 1.64 -2.65 -7.01
N ALA A 35 2.92 -2.29 -7.09
CA ALA A 35 4.00 -3.28 -7.20
C ALA A 35 4.11 -4.19 -5.97
N LEU A 36 3.72 -3.71 -4.78
CA LEU A 36 3.59 -4.53 -3.58
C LEU A 36 2.36 -5.43 -3.65
N ASN A 37 1.21 -4.88 -4.07
CA ASN A 37 -0.03 -5.63 -4.23
C ASN A 37 0.13 -6.82 -5.19
N ASP A 38 0.74 -6.59 -6.35
CA ASP A 38 1.03 -7.65 -7.33
C ASP A 38 1.87 -8.80 -6.72
N LYS A 39 2.77 -8.49 -5.80
CA LYS A 39 3.64 -9.48 -5.15
C LYS A 39 2.93 -10.25 -4.05
N ILE A 40 2.12 -9.58 -3.24
CA ILE A 40 1.40 -10.24 -2.14
C ILE A 40 0.32 -11.17 -2.68
N THR A 41 -0.38 -10.78 -3.77
CA THR A 41 -1.41 -11.60 -4.42
C THR A 41 -0.86 -12.97 -4.85
N VAL A 42 0.37 -13.01 -5.36
CA VAL A 42 1.04 -14.26 -5.76
C VAL A 42 1.38 -15.16 -4.55
N SER A 43 1.54 -14.58 -3.36
CA SER A 43 2.02 -15.27 -2.15
C SER A 43 0.96 -15.49 -1.07
N GLU A 44 -0.33 -15.26 -1.39
CA GLU A 44 -1.45 -15.26 -0.43
C GLU A 44 -1.18 -14.44 0.84
N SER A 45 -0.35 -13.39 0.72
CA SER A 45 0.07 -12.56 1.84
C SER A 45 -0.83 -11.32 1.96
N LEU A 46 -0.85 -10.71 3.15
CA LEU A 46 -1.64 -9.52 3.44
C LEU A 46 -0.73 -8.29 3.50
N LEU A 47 -1.14 -7.21 2.84
CA LEU A 47 -0.55 -5.88 3.01
C LEU A 47 -1.54 -5.02 3.77
N LEU A 48 -1.10 -4.52 4.92
CA LEU A 48 -1.82 -3.53 5.70
C LEU A 48 -1.13 -2.18 5.53
N VAL A 49 -1.89 -1.19 5.09
CA VAL A 49 -1.41 0.18 4.95
C VAL A 49 -2.21 1.05 5.89
N THR A 50 -1.53 1.79 6.76
CA THR A 50 -2.17 2.77 7.64
C THR A 50 -1.83 4.17 7.17
N MET A 51 -2.85 5.03 7.09
CA MET A 51 -2.72 6.42 6.71
C MET A 51 -3.78 7.29 7.37
N ASP A 52 -3.43 8.55 7.63
CA ASP A 52 -4.40 9.55 8.08
C ASP A 52 -5.11 10.17 6.87
N GLU A 53 -6.42 9.94 6.74
CA GLU A 53 -7.23 10.45 5.64
C GLU A 53 -7.19 11.98 5.49
N GLN A 54 -6.92 12.71 6.57
CA GLN A 54 -6.88 14.18 6.56
C GLN A 54 -5.62 14.73 5.89
N THR A 55 -4.61 13.88 5.65
CA THR A 55 -3.32 14.29 5.10
C THR A 55 -3.24 14.20 3.57
N LEU A 56 -4.18 13.50 2.95
CA LEU A 56 -4.22 13.26 1.50
C LEU A 56 -5.27 14.13 0.82
N ALA A 57 -5.03 14.49 -0.45
CA ALA A 57 -6.06 15.19 -1.21
C ALA A 57 -7.28 14.26 -1.42
N PRO A 58 -8.53 14.76 -1.41
CA PRO A 58 -9.73 13.94 -1.58
C PRO A 58 -9.82 13.15 -2.90
N ARG A 59 -9.01 13.54 -3.90
CA ARG A 59 -8.87 12.80 -5.16
C ARG A 59 -7.92 11.61 -5.02
N GLU A 60 -6.83 11.78 -4.29
CA GLU A 60 -5.81 10.76 -4.04
C GLU A 60 -6.39 9.64 -3.19
N MET A 61 -7.13 9.98 -2.13
CA MET A 61 -7.84 8.99 -1.31
C MET A 61 -8.80 8.14 -2.13
N ARG A 62 -9.63 8.77 -2.98
CA ARG A 62 -10.56 8.03 -3.85
C ARG A 62 -9.89 7.11 -4.85
N ILE A 63 -8.67 7.44 -5.29
CA ILE A 63 -7.89 6.54 -6.16
C ILE A 63 -7.43 5.33 -5.35
N LEU A 64 -6.89 5.55 -4.14
CA LEU A 64 -6.47 4.47 -3.25
C LEU A 64 -7.65 3.54 -2.87
N GLU A 65 -8.79 4.10 -2.47
CA GLU A 65 -10.01 3.33 -2.15
C GLU A 65 -10.51 2.48 -3.31
N LYS A 66 -10.34 2.95 -4.55
CA LYS A 66 -10.76 2.22 -5.75
C LYS A 66 -9.77 1.13 -6.13
N ASP A 67 -8.48 1.38 -5.95
CA ASP A 67 -7.40 0.52 -6.42
C ASP A 67 -7.05 -0.60 -5.42
N PHE A 68 -7.39 -0.44 -4.14
CA PHE A 68 -7.11 -1.40 -3.07
C PHE A 68 -8.40 -1.82 -2.36
N ASP A 69 -8.72 -3.12 -2.42
CA ASP A 69 -10.05 -3.67 -2.12
C ASP A 69 -10.50 -3.58 -0.64
N GLN A 70 -9.64 -3.15 0.30
CA GLN A 70 -10.05 -2.74 1.65
C GLN A 70 -9.06 -1.74 2.22
N VAL A 71 -9.49 -0.49 2.38
CA VAL A 71 -8.92 0.45 3.35
C VAL A 71 -9.65 0.18 4.66
N LEU A 72 -8.93 -0.27 5.70
CA LEU A 72 -9.45 -0.46 7.06
C LEU A 72 -9.03 0.69 7.97
#